data_AF-U9SPC0-F1
#
_entry.id   AF-U9SPC0-F1
#
_cell.length_a   1.000
_cell.length_b   1.000
_cell.length_c   1.000
_cell.angle_alpha   90.00
_cell.angle_beta   90.00
_cell.angle_gamma   90.00
#
_symmetry.space_group_name_H-M   'P 1'
#
loop_
_entity.id
_entity.type
_entity.pdbx_description
1 polymer ?
#
loop_
_entity_poly.entity_id
_entity_poly.type
_entity_poly.pdbx_seq_one_letter_code
_entity_poly.pdbx_strand_id
1 'polypeptide(L)'
;ISSPVDFITNIILKRSLSRQDRENIMKNLPNFKSELLLSFMDIGQKSALIYSQMSWYELATYTMEESDGVFSKVHLHIGDVVTIHEEDSGECYAIIKGIFKYKGNDDKYYAFITIDWFDNINRIHNVLKCPLFRIQTSQDIRWRRIFPISIIDHVQKVHFVYDTKIDLWIKNNYYFTAI
;
A
#
# COMPACT_ATOMS: atom_id res chain seq x y z
N ILE A 1 -5.29 -15.22 -8.30
CA ILE A 1 -3.97 -14.56 -8.14
C ILE A 1 -3.17 -15.41 -7.18
N SER A 2 -1.89 -15.60 -7.43
CA SER A 2 -1.00 -16.38 -6.58
C SER A 2 -0.59 -15.55 -5.37
N SER A 3 -0.58 -16.20 -4.21
CA SER A 3 0.00 -15.61 -3.02
C SER A 3 1.51 -15.78 -3.03
N PRO A 4 2.28 -14.74 -2.66
CA PRO A 4 3.71 -14.87 -2.44
C PRO A 4 4.07 -15.51 -1.10
N VAL A 5 3.09 -15.66 -0.20
CA VAL A 5 3.27 -16.13 1.19
C VAL A 5 2.16 -17.10 1.57
N ASP A 6 2.45 -18.00 2.50
CA ASP A 6 1.51 -19.07 2.87
C ASP A 6 0.33 -18.58 3.71
N PHE A 7 0.51 -17.50 4.48
CA PHE A 7 -0.52 -16.92 5.35
C PHE A 7 -1.54 -16.03 4.61
N ILE A 8 -1.39 -15.80 3.30
CA ILE A 8 -2.37 -15.06 2.49
C ILE A 8 -3.00 -15.99 1.46
N THR A 9 -4.32 -15.98 1.37
CA THR A 9 -5.08 -16.78 0.41
C THR A 9 -6.26 -16.00 -0.19
N ASN A 10 -6.92 -16.58 -1.19
CA ASN A 10 -8.15 -16.03 -1.79
C ASN A 10 -8.03 -14.58 -2.30
N ILE A 11 -6.89 -14.23 -2.91
CA ILE A 11 -6.65 -12.90 -3.47
C ILE A 11 -7.54 -12.68 -4.70
N ILE A 12 -8.44 -11.69 -4.61
CA ILE A 12 -9.36 -11.27 -5.66
C ILE A 12 -9.17 -9.77 -5.91
N LEU A 13 -8.99 -9.39 -7.18
CA LEU A 13 -8.97 -7.98 -7.59
C LEU A 13 -10.25 -7.62 -8.33
N LYS A 14 -10.82 -6.46 -8.01
CA LYS A 14 -12.12 -6.02 -8.54
C LYS A 14 -12.05 -4.60 -9.07
N ARG A 15 -12.97 -4.30 -9.99
CA ARG A 15 -13.16 -3.00 -10.65
C ARG A 15 -11.89 -2.52 -11.36
N SER A 16 -11.79 -2.88 -12.64
CA SER A 16 -10.67 -2.49 -13.50
C SER A 16 -10.61 -0.97 -13.64
N LEU A 17 -9.44 -0.36 -13.45
CA LEU A 17 -9.27 1.08 -13.62
C LEU A 17 -9.39 1.50 -15.08
N SER A 18 -9.86 2.73 -15.32
CA SER A 18 -9.85 3.35 -16.64
C SER A 18 -8.40 3.60 -17.12
N ARG A 19 -8.22 3.81 -18.43
CA ARG A 19 -6.91 4.19 -18.97
C ARG A 19 -6.38 5.50 -18.36
N GLN A 20 -7.27 6.48 -18.15
CA GLN A 20 -6.91 7.79 -17.60
C GLN A 20 -6.38 7.68 -16.17
N ASP A 21 -7.04 6.88 -15.33
CA ASP A 21 -6.61 6.69 -13.93
C ASP A 21 -5.25 6.00 -13.85
N ARG A 22 -5.04 5.00 -14.71
CA ARG A 22 -3.74 4.31 -14.83
C ARG A 22 -2.63 5.28 -15.23
N GLU A 23 -2.88 6.11 -16.25
CA GLU A 23 -1.90 7.11 -16.69
C GLU A 23 -1.58 8.14 -15.59
N ASN A 24 -2.59 8.52 -14.79
CA ASN A 24 -2.39 9.42 -13.65
C ASN A 24 -1.53 8.78 -12.54
N ILE A 25 -1.75 7.51 -12.21
CA ILE A 25 -0.91 6.78 -11.25
C ILE A 25 0.52 6.66 -11.78
N MET A 26 0.69 6.26 -13.04
CA MET A 26 2.00 6.04 -13.65
C MET A 26 2.84 7.32 -13.74
N LYS A 27 2.22 8.49 -13.99
CA LYS A 27 2.92 9.78 -13.99
C LYS A 27 3.64 10.09 -12.66
N ASN A 28 3.12 9.58 -11.55
CA ASN A 28 3.68 9.80 -10.22
C ASN A 28 4.70 8.73 -9.79
N LEU A 29 5.04 7.77 -10.66
CA LEU A 29 5.92 6.63 -10.38
C LEU A 29 7.12 6.57 -11.37
N PRO A 30 8.07 7.52 -11.33
CA PRO A 30 9.19 7.59 -12.26
C PRO A 30 10.09 6.33 -12.27
N ASN A 31 10.20 5.64 -11.14
CA ASN A 31 11.06 4.46 -10.96
C ASN A 31 10.28 3.13 -11.02
N PHE A 32 9.12 3.11 -11.70
CA PHE A 32 8.20 1.96 -11.68
C PHE A 32 8.89 0.62 -11.97
N LYS A 33 9.72 0.54 -13.02
CA LYS A 33 10.35 -0.73 -13.43
C LYS A 33 11.36 -1.25 -12.41
N SER A 34 12.21 -0.38 -11.87
CA SER A 34 13.22 -0.78 -10.89
C SER A 34 12.57 -1.16 -9.56
N GLU A 35 11.58 -0.40 -9.10
CA GLU A 35 10.85 -0.73 -7.89
C GLU A 35 10.06 -2.04 -8.02
N LEU A 36 9.38 -2.26 -9.16
CA LEU A 36 8.66 -3.51 -9.42
C LEU A 36 9.62 -4.71 -9.42
N LEU A 37 10.82 -4.58 -9.98
CA LEU A 37 11.83 -5.64 -9.94
C LEU A 37 12.23 -5.96 -8.49
N LEU A 38 12.43 -4.94 -7.65
CA LEU A 38 12.71 -5.12 -6.22
C LEU A 38 11.53 -5.83 -5.53
N SER A 39 10.29 -5.43 -5.80
CA SER A 39 9.09 -6.08 -5.23
C SER A 39 8.96 -7.54 -5.65
N PHE A 40 9.41 -7.92 -6.84
CA PHE A 40 9.48 -9.33 -7.25
C PHE A 40 10.55 -10.10 -6.49
N MET A 41 11.71 -9.49 -6.23
CA MET A 41 12.76 -10.11 -5.42
C MET A 41 12.29 -10.35 -3.97
N ASP A 42 11.49 -9.43 -3.40
CA ASP A 42 10.89 -9.57 -2.07
C ASP A 42 10.01 -10.84 -1.95
N ILE A 43 9.47 -11.34 -3.06
CA ILE A 43 8.64 -12.56 -3.12
C ILE A 43 9.37 -13.75 -3.75
N GLY A 44 10.70 -13.71 -3.80
CA GLY A 44 11.55 -14.81 -4.28
C GLY A 44 11.65 -14.96 -5.80
N GLN A 45 11.11 -14.02 -6.59
CA GLN A 45 11.11 -14.07 -8.05
C GLN A 45 12.33 -13.32 -8.63
N LYS A 46 13.48 -14.00 -8.68
CA LYS A 46 14.81 -13.42 -8.98
C LYS A 46 15.09 -13.02 -10.45
N SER A 47 14.19 -13.31 -11.37
CA SER A 47 14.48 -13.14 -12.81
C SER A 47 13.33 -12.57 -13.62
N ALA A 48 12.33 -11.94 -12.98
CA ALA A 48 11.10 -11.47 -13.63
C ALA A 48 11.39 -10.73 -14.95
N LEU A 49 11.29 -11.47 -16.06
CA LEU A 49 11.29 -10.95 -17.40
C LEU A 49 9.96 -10.21 -17.51
N ILE A 50 10.04 -8.94 -17.90
CA ILE A 50 8.93 -8.00 -17.94
C ILE A 50 7.95 -8.46 -19.04
N TYR A 51 7.17 -9.51 -18.79
CA TYR A 51 5.99 -9.84 -19.57
C TYR A 51 4.96 -8.75 -19.26
N SER A 52 4.62 -7.91 -20.24
CA SER A 52 3.82 -6.69 -20.07
C SER A 52 2.35 -6.93 -19.69
N GLN A 53 1.99 -8.14 -19.23
CA GLN A 53 0.63 -8.47 -18.80
C GLN A 53 0.38 -7.91 -17.40
N MET A 54 -0.01 -6.63 -17.41
CA MET A 54 -0.34 -5.85 -16.24
C MET A 54 -1.79 -5.37 -16.31
N SER A 55 -2.48 -5.33 -15.17
CA SER A 55 -3.82 -4.74 -15.09
C SER A 55 -4.02 -4.10 -13.72
N TRP A 56 -4.70 -2.96 -13.69
CA TRP A 56 -4.94 -2.16 -12.50
C TRP A 56 -6.39 -2.24 -12.04
N TYR A 57 -6.60 -2.09 -10.74
CA TYR A 57 -7.85 -2.32 -10.06
C TYR A 57 -8.06 -1.30 -8.94
N GLU A 58 -9.32 -1.00 -8.62
CA GLU A 58 -9.67 -0.15 -7.48
C GLU A 58 -9.59 -0.89 -6.16
N LEU A 59 -9.88 -2.21 -6.16
CA LEU A 59 -9.95 -3.02 -4.94
C LEU A 59 -9.16 -4.31 -5.00
N ALA A 60 -8.64 -4.70 -3.85
CA ALA A 60 -8.22 -6.07 -3.55
C ALA A 60 -8.95 -6.61 -2.32
N THR A 61 -9.26 -7.90 -2.33
CA THR A 61 -9.70 -8.61 -1.13
C THR A 61 -8.91 -9.90 -0.99
N TYR A 62 -8.53 -10.26 0.22
CA TYR A 62 -7.85 -11.52 0.51
C TYR A 62 -8.17 -12.01 1.92
N THR A 63 -7.83 -13.26 2.21
CA THR A 63 -7.88 -13.85 3.54
C THR A 63 -6.45 -13.92 4.08
N MET A 64 -6.25 -13.48 5.31
CA MET A 64 -4.95 -13.49 5.99
C MET A 64 -5.05 -14.32 7.27
N GLU A 65 -4.12 -15.24 7.47
CA GLU A 65 -3.94 -15.97 8.72
C GLU A 65 -3.10 -15.11 9.67
N GLU A 66 -3.68 -14.78 10.82
CA GLU A 66 -3.02 -14.05 11.91
C GLU A 66 -2.19 -14.99 12.79
N SER A 67 -1.38 -14.44 13.69
CA SER A 67 -0.43 -15.21 14.51
C SER A 67 -1.07 -16.24 15.45
N ASP A 68 -2.35 -16.07 15.76
CA ASP A 68 -3.15 -16.94 16.63
C ASP A 68 -3.99 -17.98 15.85
N GLY A 69 -3.79 -18.08 14.53
CA GLY A 69 -4.53 -18.96 13.64
C GLY A 69 -5.93 -18.44 13.27
N VAL A 70 -6.27 -17.20 13.64
CA VAL A 70 -7.51 -16.53 13.21
C VAL A 70 -7.36 -16.07 11.76
N PHE A 71 -8.43 -16.23 10.96
CA PHE A 71 -8.45 -15.77 9.58
C PHE A 71 -9.21 -14.45 9.46
N SER A 72 -8.49 -13.38 9.11
CA SER A 72 -9.03 -12.05 8.84
C SER A 72 -9.33 -11.88 7.36
N LYS A 73 -10.47 -11.28 7.03
CA LYS A 73 -10.78 -10.88 5.64
C LYS A 73 -10.37 -9.43 5.41
N VAL A 74 -9.32 -9.25 4.60
CA VAL A 74 -8.79 -7.94 4.27
C VAL A 74 -9.46 -7.38 3.03
N HIS A 75 -9.78 -6.09 3.08
CA HIS A 75 -10.34 -5.32 1.97
C HIS A 75 -9.49 -4.07 1.79
N LEU A 76 -8.90 -3.92 0.61
CA LEU A 76 -8.12 -2.76 0.22
C LEU A 76 -8.83 -1.99 -0.87
N HIS A 77 -8.79 -0.67 -0.76
CA HIS A 77 -9.21 0.28 -1.75
C HIS A 77 -8.10 1.31 -2.01
N ILE A 78 -8.05 1.86 -3.23
CA ILE A 78 -7.23 3.05 -3.49
C ILE A 78 -7.68 4.21 -2.59
N GLY A 79 -6.74 4.81 -1.87
CA GLY A 79 -7.00 5.85 -0.87
C GLY A 79 -7.05 5.34 0.56
N ASP A 80 -7.07 4.02 0.78
CA ASP A 80 -6.93 3.47 2.12
C ASP A 80 -5.56 3.79 2.69
N VAL A 81 -5.54 4.12 3.98
CA VAL A 81 -4.31 4.27 4.76
C VAL A 81 -3.98 2.94 5.42
N VAL A 82 -2.74 2.50 5.25
CA VAL A 82 -2.22 1.22 5.74
C VAL A 82 -0.99 1.43 6.60
N THR A 83 -0.76 0.48 7.51
CA THR A 83 0.49 0.37 8.25
C THR A 83 1.39 -0.63 7.54
N ILE A 84 2.65 -0.26 7.37
CA ILE A 84 3.71 -1.11 6.86
C ILE A 84 4.81 -1.13 7.90
N HIS A 85 5.25 -2.33 8.28
CA HIS A 85 6.37 -2.52 9.19
C HIS A 85 7.66 -2.59 8.38
N GLU A 86 8.62 -1.74 8.75
CA GLU A 86 10.00 -1.83 8.27
C GLU A 86 10.89 -2.07 9.49
N GLU A 87 11.82 -3.01 9.37
CA GLU A 87 12.57 -3.59 10.51
C GLU A 87 13.28 -2.55 11.39
N ASP A 88 13.65 -1.39 10.82
CA ASP A 88 14.45 -0.35 11.49
C ASP A 88 13.70 0.95 11.81
N SER A 89 12.43 1.12 11.39
CA SER A 89 11.74 2.43 11.45
C SER A 89 10.41 2.43 12.22
N GLY A 90 10.03 1.31 12.83
CA GLY A 90 8.78 1.20 13.60
C GLY A 90 7.54 1.22 12.70
N GLU A 91 6.40 1.67 13.24
CA GLU A 91 5.16 1.77 12.45
C GLU A 91 5.24 2.89 11.40
N CYS A 92 5.32 2.51 10.12
CA CYS A 92 5.24 3.45 9.01
C CYS A 92 3.84 3.45 8.41
N TYR A 93 3.36 4.64 8.01
CA TYR A 93 2.03 4.79 7.41
C TYR A 93 2.14 5.17 5.95
N ALA A 94 1.24 4.62 5.13
CA ALA A 94 1.17 4.97 3.72
C ALA A 94 -0.27 4.98 3.22
N ILE A 95 -0.51 5.74 2.15
CA ILE A 95 -1.78 5.73 1.43
C ILE A 95 -1.67 4.93 0.14
N ILE A 96 -2.61 4.02 -0.11
CA ILE A 96 -2.65 3.24 -1.36
C ILE A 96 -3.02 4.16 -2.51
N LYS A 97 -2.17 4.23 -3.53
CA LYS A 97 -2.39 4.99 -4.77
C LYS A 97 -2.81 4.13 -5.94
N GLY A 98 -2.56 2.83 -5.86
CA GLY A 98 -2.88 1.91 -6.94
C GLY A 98 -2.74 0.46 -6.53
N ILE A 99 -3.53 -0.40 -7.15
CA ILE A 99 -3.52 -1.84 -6.95
C ILE A 99 -3.45 -2.48 -8.33
N PHE A 100 -2.55 -3.42 -8.53
CA PHE A 100 -2.39 -4.07 -9.81
C PHE A 100 -1.96 -5.52 -9.68
N LYS A 101 -2.22 -6.29 -10.74
CA LYS A 101 -1.58 -7.59 -10.93
C LYS A 101 -0.50 -7.50 -11.99
N TYR A 102 0.51 -8.34 -11.84
CA TYR A 102 1.58 -8.50 -12.80
C TYR A 102 1.90 -9.98 -12.98
N LYS A 103 2.16 -10.41 -14.23
CA LYS A 103 2.54 -11.80 -14.52
C LYS A 103 4.02 -12.03 -14.25
N GLY A 104 4.34 -12.96 -13.37
CA GLY A 104 5.70 -13.43 -13.12
C GLY A 104 6.18 -14.41 -14.19
N ASN A 105 7.42 -14.87 -14.04
CA ASN A 105 8.07 -15.79 -14.98
C ASN A 105 7.55 -17.22 -14.93
N ASP A 106 6.92 -17.58 -13.83
CA ASP A 106 6.28 -18.88 -13.62
C ASP A 106 4.86 -18.93 -14.20
N ASP A 107 4.55 -17.98 -15.09
CA ASP A 107 3.25 -17.73 -15.69
C ASP A 107 2.11 -17.41 -14.71
N LYS A 108 2.43 -17.16 -13.43
CA LYS A 108 1.44 -16.81 -12.40
C LYS A 108 1.27 -15.30 -12.29
N TYR A 109 0.08 -14.88 -11.86
CA TYR A 109 -0.19 -13.48 -11.54
C TYR A 109 0.01 -13.23 -10.06
N TYR A 110 0.75 -12.17 -9.73
CA TYR A 110 0.97 -11.67 -8.37
C TYR A 110 0.32 -10.30 -8.22
N ALA A 111 -0.13 -9.97 -7.00
CA ALA A 111 -0.73 -8.68 -6.69
C ALA A 111 0.26 -7.75 -6.00
N PHE A 112 0.25 -6.49 -6.44
CA PHE A 112 1.11 -5.42 -5.96
C PHE A 112 0.28 -4.19 -5.67
N ILE A 113 0.84 -3.33 -4.83
CA ILE A 113 0.32 -2.01 -4.50
C ILE A 113 1.34 -0.96 -4.86
N THR A 114 0.85 0.24 -5.17
CA THR A 114 1.66 1.45 -5.20
C THR A 114 1.18 2.38 -4.09
N ILE A 115 2.09 2.99 -3.36
CA ILE A 115 1.77 3.81 -2.19
C ILE A 115 2.47 5.16 -2.23
N ASP A 116 1.97 6.11 -1.45
CA ASP A 116 2.75 7.28 -1.03
C ASP A 116 2.90 7.25 0.50
N TRP A 117 4.12 7.50 0.99
CA TRP A 117 4.44 7.45 2.42
C TRP A 117 4.00 8.72 3.15
N PHE A 118 3.64 8.56 4.42
CA PHE A 118 3.48 9.67 5.35
C PHE A 118 4.78 9.96 6.09
N ASP A 119 5.23 11.21 6.01
CA ASP A 119 6.29 11.77 6.85
C ASP A 119 5.68 12.37 8.12
N ASN A 120 6.15 11.95 9.29
CA ASN A 120 5.89 12.67 10.54
C ASN A 120 6.66 13.99 10.52
N ILE A 121 5.95 15.11 10.64
CA ILE A 121 6.59 16.43 10.64
C ILE A 121 7.05 16.89 12.04
N ASN A 122 6.97 16.01 13.04
CA ASN A 122 7.30 16.26 14.45
C ASN A 122 6.57 17.46 15.05
N ARG A 123 5.34 17.70 14.60
CA ARG A 123 4.45 18.73 15.13
C ARG A 123 3.14 18.11 15.60
N ILE A 124 2.53 18.76 16.57
CA ILE A 124 1.27 18.36 17.16
C ILE A 124 0.21 19.41 16.81
N HIS A 125 -0.97 18.94 16.43
CA HIS A 125 -2.12 19.79 16.17
C HIS A 125 -2.53 20.54 17.46
N ASN A 126 -2.59 21.87 17.40
CA ASN A 126 -2.73 22.71 18.60
C ASN A 126 -3.99 22.43 19.44
N VAL A 127 -5.11 22.11 18.79
CA VAL A 127 -6.39 21.80 19.46
C VAL A 127 -6.50 20.31 19.78
N LEU A 128 -6.54 19.48 18.74
CA LEU A 128 -6.71 18.02 18.88
C LEU A 128 -5.57 17.31 19.61
N LYS A 129 -4.39 17.90 19.76
CA LYS A 129 -3.20 17.25 20.34
C LYS A 129 -2.77 15.96 19.62
N CYS A 130 -3.15 15.82 18.35
CA CYS A 130 -2.75 14.71 17.48
C CYS A 130 -1.48 15.03 16.69
N PRO A 131 -0.64 14.02 16.36
CA PRO A 131 0.53 14.22 15.52
C PRO A 131 0.14 14.55 14.07
N LEU A 132 0.96 15.41 13.45
CA LEU A 132 0.78 15.88 12.09
C LEU A 132 1.73 15.16 11.14
N PHE A 133 1.24 14.90 9.94
CA PHE A 133 1.94 14.22 8.87
C PHE A 133 1.73 14.94 7.55
N ARG A 134 2.63 14.70 6.61
CA ARG A 134 2.50 15.10 5.21
C ARG A 134 2.75 13.89 4.31
N ILE A 135 2.21 13.90 3.10
CA ILE A 135 2.57 12.90 2.11
C ILE A 135 3.93 13.27 1.50
N GLN A 136 4.83 12.29 1.36
CA GLN A 136 6.11 12.47 0.68
C GLN A 136 5.89 12.89 -0.78
N THR A 137 6.61 13.90 -1.24
CA THR A 137 6.57 14.33 -2.63
C THR A 137 7.53 13.50 -3.48
N SER A 138 7.34 13.53 -4.80
CA SER A 138 8.27 12.89 -5.75
C SER A 138 9.68 13.46 -5.73
N GLN A 139 9.92 14.61 -5.07
CA GLN A 139 11.25 15.20 -4.89
C GLN A 139 11.91 14.75 -3.57
N ASP A 140 11.13 14.21 -2.64
CA ASP A 140 11.57 13.73 -1.32
C ASP A 140 11.65 12.19 -1.25
N ILE A 141 11.70 11.50 -2.41
CA ILE A 141 11.65 10.03 -2.46
C ILE A 141 12.87 9.44 -1.77
N ARG A 142 12.66 8.98 -0.53
CA ARG A 142 13.65 8.22 0.24
C ARG A 142 13.40 6.73 0.15
N TRP A 143 12.15 6.33 -0.04
CA TRP A 143 11.70 4.95 0.09
C TRP A 143 10.99 4.46 -1.18
N ARG A 144 11.03 3.13 -1.36
CA ARG A 144 10.28 2.45 -2.43
C ARG A 144 8.78 2.67 -2.23
N ARG A 145 8.03 2.63 -3.31
CA ARG A 145 6.58 2.86 -3.36
C ARG A 145 5.82 1.73 -4.00
N ILE A 146 6.50 0.70 -4.51
CA ILE A 146 5.88 -0.52 -5.02
C ILE A 146 6.22 -1.69 -4.10
N PHE A 147 5.19 -2.42 -3.69
CA PHE A 147 5.33 -3.57 -2.80
C PHE A 147 4.37 -4.70 -3.20
N PRO A 148 4.71 -5.95 -2.89
CA PRO A 148 3.71 -7.02 -2.91
C PRO A 148 2.60 -6.71 -1.89
N ILE A 149 1.39 -7.16 -2.16
CA ILE A 149 0.24 -6.94 -1.25
C ILE A 149 0.46 -7.52 0.16
N SER A 150 1.37 -8.50 0.29
CA SER A 150 1.72 -9.16 1.54
C SER A 150 2.50 -8.30 2.53
N ILE A 151 2.98 -7.12 2.13
CA ILE A 151 3.68 -6.20 3.05
C ILE A 151 2.71 -5.50 4.02
N ILE A 152 1.41 -5.52 3.72
CA ILE A 152 0.41 -4.85 4.54
C ILE A 152 0.14 -5.75 5.74
N ASP A 153 0.69 -5.33 6.87
CA ASP A 153 0.54 -6.03 8.15
C ASP A 153 -0.90 -5.87 8.69
N HIS A 154 -1.42 -4.64 8.68
CA HIS A 154 -2.78 -4.36 9.12
C HIS A 154 -3.45 -3.25 8.30
N VAL A 155 -4.73 -3.46 7.98
CA VAL A 155 -5.58 -2.49 7.30
C VAL A 155 -6.48 -1.81 8.33
N GLN A 156 -6.67 -0.49 8.22
CA GLN A 156 -7.70 0.28 8.94
C GLN A 156 -7.59 0.36 10.47
N LYS A 157 -6.44 0.04 11.09
CA LYS A 157 -6.23 0.36 12.53
C LYS A 157 -5.87 1.82 12.77
N VAL A 158 -5.45 2.55 11.73
CA VAL A 158 -5.02 3.95 11.83
C VAL A 158 -5.85 4.82 10.93
N HIS A 159 -6.33 5.93 11.49
CA HIS A 159 -7.19 6.85 10.80
C HIS A 159 -6.53 8.21 10.68
N PHE A 160 -6.41 8.67 9.44
CA PHE A 160 -5.91 9.99 9.12
C PHE A 160 -7.04 10.88 8.61
N VAL A 161 -7.02 12.14 9.03
CA VAL A 161 -7.93 13.18 8.56
C VAL A 161 -7.10 14.26 7.89
N TYR A 162 -7.41 14.58 6.64
CA TYR A 162 -6.75 15.69 5.95
C TYR A 162 -7.36 17.03 6.38
N ASP A 163 -6.53 17.93 6.87
CA ASP A 163 -6.91 19.30 7.24
C ASP A 163 -6.46 20.27 6.15
N THR A 164 -7.44 20.77 5.39
CA THR A 164 -7.23 21.69 4.28
C THR A 164 -6.74 23.07 4.71
N LYS A 165 -6.89 23.46 5.98
CA LYS A 165 -6.47 24.79 6.47
C LYS A 165 -4.96 24.88 6.66
N ILE A 166 -4.37 23.78 7.08
CA ILE A 166 -2.93 23.69 7.35
C ILE A 166 -2.19 22.83 6.31
N ASP A 167 -2.93 22.25 5.35
CA ASP A 167 -2.42 21.37 4.29
C ASP A 167 -1.63 20.17 4.84
N LEU A 168 -2.17 19.54 5.88
CA LEU A 168 -1.52 18.43 6.58
C LEU A 168 -2.52 17.34 6.95
N TRP A 169 -2.00 16.15 7.20
CA TRP A 169 -2.76 15.01 7.68
C TRP A 169 -2.62 14.88 9.19
N ILE A 170 -3.74 14.68 9.87
CA ILE A 170 -3.81 14.50 11.31
C ILE A 170 -4.00 13.01 11.56
N LYS A 171 -3.03 12.34 12.20
CA LYS A 171 -3.22 10.97 12.69
C LYS A 171 -4.10 11.05 13.93
N ASN A 172 -5.34 10.62 13.83
CA ASN A 172 -6.26 10.68 14.94
C ASN A 172 -5.93 9.57 15.96
N ASN A 173 -5.49 9.97 17.14
CA ASN A 173 -5.20 9.07 18.25
C ASN A 173 -6.41 8.80 19.16
N TYR A 174 -7.57 9.39 18.85
CA TYR A 174 -8.78 9.37 19.69
C TYR A 174 -9.90 8.51 19.10
N TYR A 175 -9.62 7.62 18.15
CA TYR A 175 -10.69 6.73 17.68
C TYR A 175 -11.17 5.82 18.82
N PHE A 176 -12.36 6.16 19.30
CA PHE A 176 -13.33 5.25 19.86
C PHE A 176 -13.50 4.09 18.89
N THR A 177 -13.46 2.86 19.40
CA THR A 177 -14.11 1.71 18.77
C THR A 177 -15.54 2.13 18.44
N ALA A 178 -15.83 2.42 17.17
CA ALA A 178 -17.21 2.44 16.71
C ALA A 178 -17.72 1.01 16.88
N ILE A 179 -18.63 0.85 17.84
CA ILE A 179 -19.34 -0.40 18.18
C ILE A 179 -20.21 -0.80 16.99
#